data_AF-A0A432F888-F1
#
_entry.id   AF-A0A432F888-F1
#
_cell.length_a   1.000
_cell.length_b   1.000
_cell.length_c   1.000
_cell.angle_alpha   90.00
_cell.angle_beta   90.00
_cell.angle_gamma   90.00
#
_symmetry.space_group_name_H-M   'P 1'
#
loop_
_entity.id
_entity.type
_entity.pdbx_description
1 polymer ?
#
loop_
_entity_poly.entity_id
_entity_poly.type
_entity_poly.pdbx_seq_one_letter_code
_entity_poly.pdbx_strand_id
1 'polypeptide(L)' 'VLLDKPSRRVEKIEADFVGFKIPDKFVVGYGLDWNELGRNLKGIYGVIFD' A
#
# COMPACT_ATOMS: atom_id res chain seq x y z
N VAL A 1 7.80 -6.90 4.12
CA VAL A 1 6.63 -5.97 4.08
C VAL A 1 5.49 -6.59 3.28
N LEU A 2 4.23 -6.26 3.60
CA LEU A 2 3.06 -6.81 2.88
C LEU A 2 2.96 -6.24 1.46
N LEU A 3 3.02 -4.92 1.32
CA LEU A 3 2.94 -4.21 0.05
C LEU A 3 4.25 -3.47 -0.20
N ASP A 4 4.86 -3.71 -1.36
CA ASP A 4 6.02 -2.98 -1.84
C ASP A 4 5.66 -2.13 -3.06
N LYS A 5 6.15 -0.89 -3.09
CA LYS A 5 5.97 0.08 -4.20
C LYS A 5 7.35 0.50 -4.73
N PRO A 6 8.00 -0.33 -5.57
CA PRO A 6 9.36 -0.06 -6.01
C PRO A 6 9.53 1.29 -6.73
N SER A 7 8.52 1.71 -7.50
CA SER A 7 8.53 2.98 -8.26
C SER A 7 8.51 4.24 -7.38
N ARG A 8 8.19 4.12 -6.09
CA ARG A 8 8.10 5.24 -5.13
C ARG A 8 9.31 5.33 -4.20
N ARG A 9 10.33 4.49 -4.39
CA ARG A 9 11.53 4.52 -3.55
C ARG A 9 12.33 5.79 -3.81
N VAL A 10 12.62 6.53 -2.75
CA VAL A 10 13.57 7.66 -2.77
C VAL A 10 14.99 7.15 -2.53
N GLU A 11 15.13 6.08 -1.75
CA GLU A 11 16.40 5.46 -1.40
C GLU A 11 16.44 4.00 -1.85
N LYS A 12 17.64 3.47 -2.09
CA LYS A 12 17.85 2.07 -2.48
C LYS A 12 17.75 1.14 -1.27
N ILE A 13 16.52 0.98 -0.78
CA ILE A 13 16.16 0.03 0.28
C ILE A 13 15.44 -1.14 -0.37
N GLU A 14 15.72 -2.36 0.07
CA GLU A 14 15.04 -3.57 -0.38
C GLU A 14 14.61 -4.35 0.86
N ALA A 15 13.36 -4.81 0.90
CA ALA A 15 12.88 -5.66 1.99
C ALA A 15 13.23 -7.12 1.70
N ASP A 16 13.70 -7.86 2.69
CA ASP A 16 14.07 -9.28 2.52
C ASP A 16 12.89 -10.16 2.09
N PHE A 17 11.68 -9.79 2.54
CA PHE A 17 10.44 -10.49 2.21
C PHE A 17 9.37 -9.51 1.73
N VAL A 18 8.77 -9.80 0.58
CA VAL A 18 7.71 -8.99 -0.03
C VAL A 18 6.49 -9.87 -0.29
N GLY A 19 5.33 -9.47 0.22
CA GLY A 19 4.06 -10.13 -0.08
C GLY A 19 3.60 -9.84 -1.51
N PHE A 20 3.38 -8.56 -1.82
CA PHE A 20 2.94 -8.11 -3.14
C PHE A 20 3.70 -6.86 -3.58
N LYS A 21 4.16 -6.85 -4.84
CA LYS A 21 4.61 -5.64 -5.52
C LYS A 21 3.42 -4.99 -6.21
N ILE A 22 3.17 -3.71 -5.92
CA ILE A 22 2.00 -3.00 -6.44
C ILE A 22 2.42 -1.70 -7.16
N PRO A 23 1.61 -1.20 -8.11
CA PRO A 23 1.87 0.08 -8.77
C PRO A 23 1.79 1.25 -7.77
N ASP A 24 2.19 2.44 -8.24
CA ASP A 24 2.03 3.67 -7.49
C ASP A 24 0.55 4.11 -7.43
N LYS A 25 -0.19 3.49 -6.51
CA LYS A 25 -1.58 3.82 -6.20
C LYS A 25 -1.74 4.05 -4.72
N PHE A 26 -2.53 5.04 -4.32
CA PHE A 26 -2.93 5.17 -2.94
C PHE A 26 -3.92 4.04 -2.59
N VAL A 27 -3.67 3.32 -1.50
CA VAL A 27 -4.43 2.13 -1.11
C VAL A 27 -4.84 2.19 0.35
N VAL A 28 -6.01 1.64 0.67
CA VAL A 28 -6.59 1.53 2.02
C VAL A 28 -7.10 0.11 2.27
N GLY A 29 -7.45 -0.20 3.52
CA GLY A 29 -7.96 -1.52 3.91
C GLY A 29 -6.88 -2.46 4.43
N TYR A 30 -7.32 -3.52 5.11
CA TYR A 30 -6.43 -4.49 5.75
C TYR A 30 -5.36 -3.84 6.65
N GLY A 31 -5.77 -2.88 7.48
CA GLY A 31 -4.92 -2.11 8.38
C GLY A 31 -4.39 -0.78 7.81
N LEU A 32 -4.42 -0.59 6.49
CA LEU A 32 -4.06 0.66 5.81
C LEU A 32 -5.23 1.65 5.87
N ASP A 33 -4.94 2.93 6.01
CA ASP A 33 -5.94 3.96 6.25
C ASP A 33 -5.80 5.21 5.37
N TRP A 34 -6.88 5.97 5.32
CA TRP A 34 -6.90 7.36 4.92
C TRP A 34 -7.60 8.18 5.99
N ASN A 35 -6.82 8.99 6.73
CA ASN A 35 -7.33 9.78 7.85
C ASN A 35 -8.11 8.92 8.86
N GLU A 36 -7.50 7.80 9.28
CA GLU A 36 -8.08 6.78 10.16
C GLU A 36 -9.27 5.98 9.59
N LEU A 37 -9.74 6.30 8.37
CA LEU A 37 -10.81 5.57 7.71
C LEU A 37 -10.28 4.39 6.92
N GLY A 38 -11.06 3.30 6.88
CA GLY A 38 -10.82 2.17 6.00
C GLY A 38 -9.96 1.04 6.56
N ARG A 39 -9.33 1.19 7.74
CA ARG A 39 -8.46 0.14 8.34
C ARG A 39 -9.13 -1.23 8.42
N ASN A 40 -10.42 -1.27 8.73
CA ASN A 40 -11.20 -2.48 8.98
C ASN A 40 -11.81 -3.11 7.71
N LEU A 41 -11.55 -2.56 6.52
CA LEU A 41 -12.01 -3.19 5.28
C LEU A 41 -11.30 -4.53 5.07
N LYS A 42 -12.05 -5.53 4.60
CA LYS A 42 -11.60 -6.93 4.49
C LYS A 42 -10.49 -7.17 3.48
N GLY A 43 -10.31 -6.25 2.54
CA GLY A 43 -9.33 -6.34 1.47
C GLY A 43 -8.53 -5.05 1.32
N ILE A 44 -7.62 -5.05 0.37
CA ILE A 44 -6.84 -3.88 -0.03
C ILE A 44 -7.51 -3.27 -1.26
N TYR A 45 -7.83 -1.98 -1.18
CA TYR A 45 -8.55 -1.26 -2.23
C TYR A 45 -7.72 -0.06 -2.69
N GLY A 46 -7.72 0.20 -4.00
CA GLY A 46 -7.15 1.42 -4.56
C GLY A 46 -8.14 2.56 -4.46
N VAL A 47 -7.70 3.72 -3.96
CA VAL A 47 -8.52 4.94 -3.92
C VAL A 47 -8.49 5.60 -5.28
N ILE A 48 -9.67 6.00 -5.76
CA ILE A 48 -9.85 6.79 -6.98
C ILE A 48 -10.13 8.21 -6.52
N PHE A 49 -9.31 9.16 -6.98
CA PHE A 49 -9.55 10.58 -6.80
C PHE A 49 -10.16 11.09 -8.10
N ASP A 50 -11.32 11.71 -8.00
CA ASP A 50 -11.93 12.49 -9.08
C ASP A 50 -11.32 13.90 -9.13
#